data_AF-A0A5K0WLL8-F1
#
_entry.id   AF-A0A5K0WLL8-F1
#
_cell.length_a   1.000
_cell.length_b   1.000
_cell.length_c   1.000
_cell.angle_alpha   90.00
_cell.angle_beta   90.00
_cell.angle_gamma   90.00
#
_symmetry.space_group_name_H-M   'P 1'
#
loop_
_entity.id
_entity.type
_entity.pdbx_description
1 polymer ?
#
loop_
_entity_poly.entity_id
_entity_poly.type
_entity_poly.pdbx_seq_one_letter_code
_entity_poly.pdbx_strand_id
1 'polypeptide(L)' 'MAERTHVSAVWPGWGHASENPELPDALNAKGIVFLGPPASSMSALGDKIGSSLIAQAASVPTLPWSGSH' A
#
# COMPACT_ATOMS: atom_id res chain seq x y z
N MET A 1 -16.01 4.64 12.04
CA MET A 1 -17.17 3.83 11.56
C MET A 1 -16.94 2.37 11.85
N ALA A 2 -15.82 1.78 11.38
CA ALA A 2 -15.49 0.38 11.58
C ALA A 2 -15.58 -0.09 13.06
N GLU A 3 -15.01 0.67 14.01
CA GLU A 3 -15.15 0.38 15.45
C GLU A 3 -16.60 0.39 15.93
N ARG A 4 -17.38 1.37 15.45
CA ARG A 4 -18.77 1.59 15.87
C ARG A 4 -19.72 0.52 15.34
N THR A 5 -19.33 -0.18 14.27
CA THR A 5 -20.10 -1.26 13.64
C THR A 5 -19.53 -2.65 13.94
N HIS A 6 -18.48 -2.75 14.76
CA HIS A 6 -17.84 -4.02 15.13
C HIS A 6 -17.47 -4.92 13.93
N VAL A 7 -16.91 -4.33 12.87
CA VAL A 7 -16.49 -5.09 11.69
C VAL A 7 -15.15 -5.79 11.92
N SER A 8 -15.00 -6.99 11.37
CA SER A 8 -13.76 -7.76 11.45
C SER A 8 -12.70 -7.31 10.45
N ALA A 9 -13.12 -6.73 9.31
CA ALA A 9 -12.21 -6.33 8.24
C ALA A 9 -12.71 -5.11 7.45
N VAL A 10 -11.79 -4.39 6.81
CA VAL A 10 -12.04 -3.25 5.94
C VAL A 10 -11.34 -3.46 4.59
N TRP A 11 -12.10 -3.32 3.50
CA TRP A 11 -11.59 -3.29 2.13
C TRP A 11 -11.83 -1.90 1.53
N PRO A 12 -10.77 -1.16 1.15
CA PRO A 12 -10.91 0.24 0.72
C PRO A 12 -11.32 0.42 -0.75
N GLY A 13 -11.38 -0.65 -1.55
CA GLY A 13 -11.71 -0.56 -2.98
C GLY A 13 -10.62 0.17 -3.78
N TRP A 14 -11.01 1.16 -4.58
CA TRP A 14 -10.12 1.98 -5.42
C TRP A 14 -10.37 3.48 -5.21
N GLY A 15 -9.32 4.29 -5.35
CA GLY A 15 -9.35 5.72 -5.05
C GLY A 15 -9.51 6.04 -3.55
N HIS A 16 -9.50 7.33 -3.21
CA HIS A 16 -9.61 7.82 -1.83
C HIS A 16 -8.55 7.25 -0.87
N ALA A 17 -8.95 6.39 0.08
CA ALA A 17 -8.06 5.87 1.13
C ALA A 17 -7.39 4.54 0.75
N SER A 18 -7.60 4.03 -0.47
CA SER A 18 -6.98 2.79 -0.95
C SER A 18 -5.45 2.88 -1.08
N GLU A 19 -4.92 4.08 -1.27
CA GLU A 19 -3.47 4.34 -1.36
C GLU A 19 -2.93 5.09 -0.13
N ASN A 20 -3.72 5.21 0.96
CA ASN A 20 -3.26 5.86 2.18
C ASN A 20 -2.51 4.84 3.08
N PRO A 21 -1.18 4.97 3.23
CA PRO A 21 -0.39 4.05 4.05
C PRO A 21 -0.72 4.12 5.55
N GLU A 22 -1.37 5.17 6.04
CA GLU A 22 -1.77 5.27 7.46
C GLU A 22 -3.00 4.42 7.81
N LEU A 23 -3.81 4.05 6.81
CA LEU A 23 -5.06 3.32 7.02
C LEU A 23 -4.84 1.89 7.55
N PRO A 24 -3.92 1.07 7.00
CA PRO A 24 -3.61 -0.25 7.55
C PRO A 24 -3.14 -0.20 9.00
N ASP A 25 -2.26 0.74 9.35
CA ASP A 25 -1.70 0.86 10.69
C ASP A 25 -2.76 1.29 11.71
N ALA A 26 -3.61 2.25 11.34
CA ALA A 26 -4.73 2.70 12.17
C ALA A 26 -5.76 1.58 12.42
N LEU A 27 -6.04 0.73 11.42
CA LEU A 27 -6.94 -0.41 11.55
C LEU A 27 -6.32 -1.53 12.39
N ASN A 28 -5.04 -1.81 12.19
CA ASN A 28 -4.31 -2.83 12.94
C ASN A 28 -4.22 -2.48 14.43
N ALA A 29 -3.96 -1.21 14.77
CA ALA A 29 -3.99 -0.72 16.16
C ALA A 29 -5.35 -0.92 16.85
N LYS A 30 -6.42 -1.06 16.07
CA LYS A 30 -7.80 -1.28 16.54
C LYS A 30 -8.25 -2.74 16.44
N GLY A 31 -7.35 -3.65 16.04
CA GLY A 31 -7.64 -5.08 15.87
C GLY A 31 -8.55 -5.40 14.67
N ILE A 32 -8.63 -4.50 13.69
CA ILE A 32 -9.45 -4.64 12.50
C ILE A 32 -8.56 -5.04 11.32
N VAL A 33 -8.92 -6.11 10.62
CA VAL A 33 -8.12 -6.62 9.49
C VAL A 33 -8.24 -5.66 8.30
N PHE A 34 -7.10 -5.20 7.78
CA PHE A 34 -7.07 -4.48 6.53
C PHE A 34 -6.89 -5.45 5.35
N LEU A 35 -7.82 -5.44 4.41
CA LEU A 35 -7.78 -6.28 3.21
C LEU A 35 -6.99 -5.59 2.10
N GLY A 36 -5.67 -5.59 2.24
CA GLY A 36 -4.74 -5.03 1.27
C GLY A 36 -3.28 -5.20 1.72
N PRO A 37 -2.33 -4.59 1.00
CA PRO A 37 -0.92 -4.65 1.37
C PRO A 37 -0.66 -3.90 2.69
N PRO A 38 0.42 -4.23 3.42
CA PRO A 38 0.82 -3.48 4.61
C PRO A 38 1.27 -2.05 4.25
N ALA A 39 1.25 -1.16 5.24
CA ALA A 39 1.64 0.25 5.09
C ALA A 39 3.02 0.42 4.46
N SER A 40 4.00 -0.38 4.88
CA SER A 40 5.35 -0.37 4.32
C SER A 40 5.40 -0.68 2.83
N SER A 41 4.60 -1.64 2.36
CA SER A 41 4.48 -1.96 0.95
C SER A 41 3.76 -0.86 0.17
N MET A 42 2.74 -0.22 0.75
CA MET A 42 2.08 0.94 0.13
C MET A 42 3.02 2.13 -0.01
N SER A 43 3.81 2.44 1.02
CA SER A 43 4.80 3.53 0.94
C SER A 43 5.91 3.24 -0.07
N ALA A 44 6.38 2.00 -0.12
CA ALA A 44 7.45 1.59 -1.02
C ALA A 44 7.01 1.56 -2.50
N LEU A 45 5.75 1.19 -2.77
CA LEU A 45 5.23 1.01 -4.12
C LEU A 45 4.33 2.16 -4.61
N GLY A 46 3.88 3.05 -3.72
CA GLY A 46 3.04 4.19 -4.07
C GLY A 46 3.76 5.24 -4.89
N ASP A 47 5.08 5.38 -4.71
CA ASP A 47 5.91 6.19 -5.60
C ASP A 47 6.34 5.38 -6.84
N LYS A 48 6.12 5.94 -8.02
CA LYS A 48 6.55 5.35 -9.30
C LYS A 48 8.07 5.21 -9.41
N ILE A 49 8.82 6.12 -8.79
CA ILE A 49 10.29 6.06 -8.75
C ILE A 49 10.72 4.90 -7.85
N GLY A 50 10.24 4.89 -6.60
CA GLY A 50 10.54 3.84 -5.62
C GLY A 50 10.15 2.44 -6.10
N SER A 51 8.95 2.30 -6.68
CA SER A 51 8.49 1.03 -7.25
C SER A 51 9.34 0.56 -8.43
N SER A 52 9.80 1.47 -9.30
CA SER A 52 10.70 1.13 -10.41
C SER A 52 12.06 0.65 -9.92
N LEU A 53 12.62 1.28 -8.88
CA LEU A 53 13.88 0.84 -8.26
C LEU A 53 13.73 -0.55 -7.61
N ILE A 54 12.62 -0.81 -6.93
CA ILE A 54 12.33 -2.12 -6.34
C ILE A 54 12.17 -3.19 -7.42
N ALA A 55 11.50 -2.87 -8.53
CA ALA A 55 11.36 -3.76 -9.66
C ALA A 55 12.72 -4.09 -10.29
N GLN A 56 13.59 -3.10 -10.49
CA GLN A 56 14.95 -3.29 -10.98
C GLN A 56 15.78 -4.16 -10.03
N ALA A 57 15.72 -3.91 -8.72
CA ALA A 57 16.39 -4.73 -7.71
C ALA A 57 15.91 -6.19 -7.71
N ALA A 58 14.63 -6.42 -8.02
CA ALA A 58 14.04 -7.74 -8.19
C ALA A 58 14.31 -8.37 -9.58
N SER A 59 15.16 -7.74 -10.42
CA SER A 59 15.43 -8.17 -11.80
C SER A 59 14.18 -8.22 -12.71
N VAL A 60 13.17 -7.41 -12.41
CA VAL A 60 11.96 -7.25 -13.23
C VAL A 60 12.20 -6.20 -14.31
N PRO A 61 11.89 -6.48 -15.59
CA PRO A 61 12.04 -5.49 -16.66
C PRO A 61 11.13 -4.26 -16.45
N THR A 62 11.72 -3.07 -16.43
CA THR A 62 11.01 -1.77 -16.39
C THR A 62 11.24 -0.99 -17.68
N LEU A 63 10.29 -0.13 -18.06
CA LEU A 63 10.50 0.79 -19.18
C LEU A 63 11.68 1.74 -18.90
N PRO A 64 12.46 2.15 -19.92
CA PRO A 64 13.53 3.12 -19.74
C PRO A 64 13.03 4.45 -19.18
N TRP A 65 13.71 4.96 -18.15
CA TRP A 65 13.41 6.22 -17.46
C TRP A 65 14.70 6.82 -16.88
N SER A 66 14.64 8.01 -16.29
CA SER A 66 15.82 8.74 -15.81
C SER A 66 16.68 8.00 -14.78
N GLY A 67 16.14 6.99 -14.08
CA GLY A 67 16.87 6.13 -13.13
C GLY A 67 17.33 4.79 -13.72
N SER A 68 17.21 4.58 -15.04
CA SER A 68 17.73 3.38 -15.69
C SER A 68 19.25 3.51 -15.87
N HIS A 69 20.01 2.80 -15.02
CA HIS A 69 21.46 2.63 -15.12
C HIS A 69 21.82 1.23 -15.61
#